data_AF-A0A0N0TKV1-F1
#
_entry.id   AF-A0A0N0TKV1-F1
#
_cell.length_a   1.000
_cell.length_b   1.000
_cell.length_c   1.000
_cell.angle_alpha   90.00
_cell.angle_beta   90.00
_cell.angle_gamma   90.00
#
_symmetry.space_group_name_H-M   'P 1'
#
loop_
_entity.id
_entity.type
_entity.pdbx_description
1 polymer ?
#
loop_
_entity_poly.entity_id
_entity_poly.type
_entity_poly.pdbx_seq_one_letter_code
_entity_poly.pdbx_strand_id
1 'polypeptide(L)' 'MTSPDPLDLSLRAIALVRAVHDGDQDRIAAAVDGLDPTDVLGVAIQGATLTAALIRDNSPHSVDQVCRKLERNVRSS' A
#
# COMPACT_ATOMS: atom_id res chain seq x y z
N MET A 1 -16.53 -7.34 -16.04
CA MET A 1 -15.46 -6.59 -15.34
C MET A 1 -14.57 -7.63 -14.69
N THR A 2 -13.30 -7.67 -15.05
CA THR A 2 -12.30 -8.57 -14.44
C THR A 2 -11.80 -7.94 -13.15
N SER A 3 -11.89 -8.66 -12.04
CA SER A 3 -11.30 -8.23 -10.77
C SER A 3 -9.80 -7.96 -10.94
N PRO A 4 -9.27 -6.88 -10.35
CA PRO A 4 -7.85 -6.58 -10.44
C PRO A 4 -7.01 -7.70 -9.84
N ASP A 5 -5.80 -7.85 -10.38
CA ASP A 5 -4.86 -8.85 -9.91
C ASP A 5 -4.52 -8.60 -8.42
N PRO A 6 -4.55 -9.63 -7.56
CA PRO A 6 -4.23 -9.47 -6.14
C PRO A 6 -2.83 -8.89 -5.89
N LEU A 7 -1.86 -9.13 -6.78
CA LEU A 7 -0.54 -8.52 -6.71
C LEU A 7 -0.60 -7.01 -7.01
N ASP A 8 -1.45 -6.59 -7.94
CA ASP A 8 -1.67 -5.16 -8.25
C ASP A 8 -2.28 -4.43 -7.05
N LEU A 9 -3.27 -5.04 -6.38
CA LEU A 9 -3.86 -4.49 -5.16
C LEU A 9 -2.84 -4.34 -4.03
N SER A 10 -1.94 -5.31 -3.84
CA SER A 10 -0.87 -5.20 -2.84
C SER A 10 0.16 -4.12 -3.17
N LEU A 11 0.51 -3.94 -4.44
CA LEU A 11 1.39 -2.84 -4.86
C LEU A 11 0.72 -1.47 -4.66
N ARG A 12 -0.59 -1.37 -4.96
CA ARG A 12 -1.39 -0.17 -4.70
C ARG A 12 -1.49 0.16 -3.21
N ALA A 13 -1.62 -0.84 -2.34
CA ALA A 13 -1.61 -0.63 -0.89
C ALA A 13 -0.27 -0.08 -0.39
N ILE A 14 0.85 -0.58 -0.93
CA ILE A 14 2.18 -0.05 -0.59
C ILE A 14 2.32 1.40 -1.10
N ALA A 15 1.87 1.68 -2.31
CA ALA A 15 1.88 3.03 -2.88
C ALA A 15 1.02 4.00 -2.05
N LEU A 16 -0.16 3.56 -1.61
CA LEU A 16 -1.05 4.32 -0.73
C LEU A 16 -0.37 4.67 0.59
N VAL A 17 0.30 3.72 1.25
CA VAL A 17 1.01 3.98 2.51
C VAL A 17 2.11 5.00 2.34
N ARG A 18 2.89 4.94 1.25
CA ARG A 18 3.91 5.97 0.95
C ARG A 18 3.27 7.33 0.72
N ALA A 19 2.21 7.40 -0.08
CA ALA A 19 1.51 8.65 -0.38
C ALA A 19 0.90 9.30 0.87
N VAL A 20 0.28 8.50 1.75
CA VAL A 20 -0.23 8.96 3.05
C VAL A 20 0.91 9.45 3.95
N HIS A 21 2.04 8.76 3.98
CA HIS A 21 3.21 9.19 4.74
C HIS A 21 3.80 10.51 4.23
N ASP A 22 3.85 10.68 2.91
CA ASP A 22 4.36 11.89 2.25
C ASP A 22 3.36 13.06 2.33
N GLY A 23 2.10 12.81 2.73
CA GLY A 23 1.03 13.80 2.72
C GLY A 23 0.56 14.18 1.31
N ASP A 24 0.88 13.37 0.30
CA ASP A 24 0.64 13.65 -1.12
C ASP A 24 -0.75 13.16 -1.55
N GLN A 25 -1.71 14.09 -1.59
CA GLN A 25 -3.10 13.81 -1.94
C GLN A 25 -3.28 13.28 -3.37
N ASP A 26 -2.47 13.74 -4.31
CA ASP A 26 -2.57 13.31 -5.71
C ASP A 26 -2.14 11.85 -5.85
N ARG A 27 -1.08 11.45 -5.13
CA ARG A 27 -0.63 10.06 -5.09
C ARG A 27 -1.57 9.16 -4.31
N ILE A 28 -2.27 9.67 -3.29
CA ILE A 28 -3.32 8.94 -2.59
C ILE A 28 -4.47 8.61 -3.56
N ALA A 29 -4.94 9.63 -4.29
CA ALA A 29 -6.01 9.45 -5.28
C ALA A 29 -5.58 8.46 -6.38
N ALA A 30 -4.36 8.60 -6.90
CA ALA A 30 -3.83 7.69 -7.92
C ALA A 30 -3.72 6.23 -7.46
N ALA A 31 -3.41 5.98 -6.18
CA ALA A 31 -3.31 4.62 -5.65
C ALA A 31 -4.65 3.88 -5.65
N VAL A 32 -5.76 4.61 -5.53
CA VAL A 32 -7.12 4.04 -5.49
C VAL A 32 -7.91 4.25 -6.79
N ASP A 33 -7.33 4.98 -7.76
CA ASP A 33 -8.00 5.29 -9.02
C ASP A 33 -8.34 4.04 -9.83
N GLY A 34 -9.55 4.00 -10.39
CA GLY A 34 -10.04 2.87 -11.17
C GLY A 34 -10.39 1.60 -10.38
N LEU A 35 -10.28 1.61 -9.05
CA LEU A 35 -10.72 0.51 -8.19
C LEU A 35 -12.22 0.64 -7.89
N ASP A 36 -12.90 -0.50 -7.77
CA ASP A 36 -14.24 -0.50 -7.18
C ASP A 36 -14.17 -0.36 -5.64
N PRO A 37 -15.27 0.02 -4.97
CA PRO A 37 -15.25 0.27 -3.52
C PRO A 37 -14.75 -0.89 -2.65
N THR A 38 -14.94 -2.14 -3.11
CA THR A 38 -14.47 -3.34 -2.40
C THR A 38 -12.95 -3.43 -2.47
N ASP A 39 -12.39 -3.17 -3.65
CA ASP A 39 -10.94 -3.14 -3.87
C ASP A 39 -10.29 -1.99 -3.11
N VAL A 40 -10.92 -0.79 -3.12
CA VAL A 40 -10.46 0.35 -2.31
C VAL A 40 -10.40 -0.02 -0.82
N LEU A 41 -11.43 -0.69 -0.31
CA LEU A 41 -11.45 -1.16 1.07
C LEU A 41 -10.32 -2.19 1.33
N GLY A 42 -10.11 -3.14 0.42
CA GLY A 42 -9.02 -4.10 0.51
C GLY A 42 -7.64 -3.44 0.57
N VAL A 43 -7.39 -2.48 -0.33
CA VAL A 43 -6.16 -1.68 -0.38
C VAL A 43 -5.97 -0.87 0.92
N ALA A 44 -7.03 -0.24 1.42
CA ALA A 44 -6.99 0.51 2.67
C ALA A 44 -6.69 -0.39 3.89
N ILE A 45 -7.30 -1.58 3.98
CA ILE A 45 -7.05 -2.55 5.07
C ILE A 45 -5.59 -3.04 5.04
N GLN A 46 -5.07 -3.37 3.85
CA GLN A 46 -3.66 -3.78 3.70
C GLN A 46 -2.72 -2.64 4.10
N GLY A 47 -2.99 -1.41 3.66
CA GLY A 47 -2.21 -0.23 4.01
C GLY A 47 -2.24 0.10 5.51
N ALA A 48 -3.40 -0.02 6.16
CA ALA A 48 -3.54 0.16 7.60
C ALA A 48 -2.79 -0.92 8.39
N THR A 49 -2.84 -2.17 7.93
CA THR A 49 -2.11 -3.29 8.54
C THR A 49 -0.61 -3.08 8.46
N LEU A 50 -0.11 -2.60 7.31
CA LEU A 50 1.29 -2.24 7.12
C LEU A 50 1.70 -1.12 8.09
N THR A 51 0.89 -0.07 8.18
CA THR A 51 1.13 1.06 9.09
C THR A 51 1.17 0.60 10.56
N ALA A 52 0.25 -0.29 10.96
CA ALA A 52 0.25 -0.86 12.31
C ALA A 52 1.49 -1.73 12.58
N ALA A 53 1.98 -2.48 11.59
CA ALA A 53 3.22 -3.24 11.71
C ALA A 53 4.43 -2.33 11.89
N LEU A 54 4.51 -1.24 11.11
CA LEU A 54 5.57 -0.24 11.22
C LEU A 54 5.63 0.40 12.61
N ILE A 55 4.47 0.77 13.17
CA ILE A 55 4.37 1.36 14.51
C ILE A 55 4.78 0.34 15.58
N ARG A 56 4.28 -0.91 15.48
CA ARG A 56 4.58 -1.97 16.46
C ARG A 56 6.05 -2.36 16.51
N ASP A 57 6.72 -2.36 15.38
CA ASP A 57 8.11 -2.81 15.26
C ASP A 57 9.10 -1.78 15.87
N ASN A 58 8.61 -0.59 16.28
CA ASN A 58 9.42 0.55 16.72
C ASN A 58 10.64 0.77 15.81
N SER A 59 10.43 0.49 14.52
CA SER A 59 11.52 0.25 13.59
C SER A 59 12.18 1.58 13.27
N PRO A 60 13.51 1.73 13.41
CA PRO A 60 14.23 2.92 12.95
C PRO A 60 14.23 3.04 11.41
N HIS A 61 13.67 2.05 10.72
CA HIS A 61 13.54 2.03 9.28
C HIS A 61 12.49 3.05 8.83
N SER A 62 12.93 3.98 7.98
CA SER A 62 12.02 4.88 7.26
C SER A 62 10.94 4.06 6.53
N VAL A 63 9.71 4.58 6.49
CA VAL A 63 8.57 3.98 5.77
C VAL A 63 8.98 3.54 4.36
N ASP A 64 9.83 4.32 3.70
CA ASP A 64 10.39 4.02 2.38
C ASP A 64 11.22 2.72 2.30
N GLN A 65 11.96 2.39 3.34
CA GLN A 65 12.76 1.16 3.39
C GLN A 65 11.86 -0.07 3.49
N VAL A 66 10.79 0.02 4.28
CA VAL A 66 9.84 -1.07 4.45
C VAL A 66 8.99 -1.24 3.20
N CYS A 67 8.52 -0.15 2.59
CA CYS A 67 7.78 -0.20 1.33
C CYS A 67 8.61 -0.86 0.21
N ARG A 68 9.88 -0.48 0.04
CA ARG A 68 10.79 -1.13 -0.93
C ARG A 68 11.05 -2.60 -0.65
N LYS A 69 11.06 -3.01 0.62
CA LYS A 69 11.20 -4.44 0.99
C LYS A 69 9.95 -5.22 0.60
N LEU A 70 8.78 -4.66 0.86
CA LEU A 70 7.49 -5.29 0.52
C LEU A 70 7.25 -5.33 -0.98
N GLU A 71 7.54 -4.26 -1.72
CA GLU A 71 7.48 -4.24 -3.19
C GLU A 71 8.32 -5.38 -3.80
N ARG A 72 9.53 -5.61 -3.26
CA ARG A 72 10.38 -6.73 -3.68
C ARG A 72 9.75 -8.08 -3.35
N ASN A 73 9.20 -8.24 -2.15
CA ASN A 73 8.56 -9.50 -1.76
C ASN A 73 7.35 -9.83 -2.62
N VAL A 74 6.49 -8.84 -2.89
CA VAL A 74 5.31 -9.00 -3.76
C VAL A 74 5.72 -9.36 -5.19
N ARG A 75 6.77 -8.72 -5.73
CA ARG A 75 7.26 -9.02 -7.09
C ARG A 75 8.03 -10.34 -7.23
N SER A 76 8.46 -10.93 -6.12
CA SER A 76 9.22 -12.18 -6.11
C SER A 76 8.34 -13.42 -5.86
N SER A 77 7.03 -13.21 -5.65
CA SER A 77 6.05 -14.22 -5.31
C SER A 77 5.15 -14.57 -6.49
#